data_AF-A0A0Q8VDX4-F1
#
_entry.id   AF-A0A0Q8VDX4-F1
#
_cell.length_a   1.000
_cell.length_b   1.000
_cell.length_c   1.000
_cell.angle_alpha   90.00
_cell.angle_beta   90.00
_cell.angle_gamma   90.00
#
_symmetry.space_group_name_H-M   'P 1'
#
loop_
_entity.id
_entity.type
_entity.pdbx_description
1 polymer ?
#
loop_
_entity_poly.entity_id
_entity_poly.type
_entity_poly.pdbx_seq_one_letter_code
_entity_poly.pdbx_strand_id
1 'polypeptide(L)'
;MNRSITDADVARLPIREGRAELLEEIMSLSTESAPEVTAPPRRHRWLPALAAAASVAAVVGGVVWLGEQKQQDRIEPAPAPAGSGDRAVLEQSGWTVGNVDDDPRWGGEISYQQGDRDLSIHWRLAAEYDDYVADRSDIGTPEQVDLLGKESKMWAYNATDHTVIRPVEGAYTLEVRGSGMDESAFRALLDDLVLVDRAGLQDALPAEAVTDAERPGVIADMLAQLPLPQGFDRASVPSDALAMYHLTARVTGTVTCAWIDEFARAKKDGDSAGMQAAQDALASSRTWAPLKAIVDEGDWSEVVWDFAAQVGRGKVPLEYREGLGCD
;
A
#
# COMPACT_ATOMS: atom_id res chain seq x y z
N MET A 1 0.41 -49.05 -0.95
CA MET A 1 -0.84 -48.55 -0.35
C MET A 1 -0.53 -47.17 0.19
N ASN A 2 -0.98 -46.11 -0.49
CA ASN A 2 -0.76 -44.73 -0.04
C ASN A 2 -1.75 -44.43 1.08
N ARG A 3 -1.23 -44.07 2.25
CA ARG A 3 -2.04 -43.70 3.41
C ARG A 3 -2.47 -42.25 3.23
N SER A 4 -3.77 -42.01 3.17
CA SER A 4 -4.34 -40.67 3.15
C SER A 4 -3.94 -39.93 4.43
N ILE A 5 -3.34 -38.76 4.29
CA ILE A 5 -3.09 -37.84 5.42
C ILE A 5 -4.46 -37.30 5.85
N THR A 6 -4.75 -37.34 7.15
CA THR A 6 -6.02 -36.82 7.70
C THR A 6 -5.83 -35.40 8.23
N ASP A 7 -6.91 -34.63 8.36
CA ASP A 7 -6.86 -33.26 8.92
C ASP A 7 -6.30 -33.24 10.35
N ALA A 8 -6.53 -34.32 11.11
CA ALA A 8 -5.96 -34.50 12.45
C ALA A 8 -4.44 -34.74 12.42
N ASP A 9 -3.90 -35.27 11.32
CA ASP A 9 -2.45 -35.41 11.14
C ASP A 9 -1.81 -34.07 10.75
N VAL A 10 -2.51 -33.25 9.95
CA VAL A 10 -2.08 -31.88 9.60
C VAL A 10 -2.09 -30.97 10.84
N ALA A 11 -3.13 -31.03 11.67
CA ALA A 11 -3.24 -30.22 12.89
C ALA A 11 -2.18 -30.56 13.96
N ARG A 12 -1.51 -31.71 13.84
CA ARG A 12 -0.44 -32.15 14.73
C ARG A 12 0.96 -31.89 14.18
N LEU A 13 1.09 -31.29 13.00
CA LEU A 13 2.39 -30.87 12.50
C LEU A 13 2.94 -29.76 13.40
N PRO A 14 4.22 -29.82 13.81
CA PRO A 14 4.83 -28.79 14.64
C PRO A 14 5.19 -27.56 13.78
N ILE A 15 4.17 -26.86 13.25
CA ILE A 15 4.33 -25.76 12.30
C ILE A 15 5.05 -24.55 12.95
N ARG A 16 4.97 -24.41 14.28
CA ARG A 16 5.63 -23.31 15.00
C ARG A 16 7.12 -23.55 15.25
N GLU A 17 7.53 -24.78 15.56
CA GLU A 17 8.95 -25.09 15.80
C GLU A 17 9.74 -25.19 14.49
N GLY A 18 9.13 -25.73 13.43
CA GLY A 18 9.81 -25.86 12.13
C GLY A 18 10.04 -24.53 11.39
N ARG A 19 9.37 -23.44 11.77
CA ARG A 19 9.52 -22.13 11.10
C ARG A 19 10.87 -21.48 11.41
N ALA A 20 11.38 -21.65 12.62
CA ALA A 20 12.70 -21.14 13.01
C ALA A 20 13.83 -21.93 12.32
N GLU A 21 13.73 -23.26 12.27
CA GLU A 21 14.68 -24.11 11.55
C GLU A 21 14.66 -23.83 10.03
N LEU A 22 13.47 -23.65 9.42
CA LEU A 22 13.36 -23.30 8.00
C LEU A 22 13.93 -21.92 7.67
N LEU A 23 13.75 -20.93 8.55
CA LEU A 23 14.34 -19.60 8.35
C LEU A 23 15.86 -19.64 8.54
N GLU A 24 16.36 -20.40 9.51
CA GLU A 24 17.80 -20.58 9.71
C GLU A 24 18.44 -21.37 8.55
N GLU A 25 17.76 -22.37 7.98
CA GLU A 25 18.21 -23.13 6.80
C GLU A 25 18.18 -22.25 5.53
N ILE A 26 17.14 -21.45 5.31
CA ILE A 26 17.07 -20.50 4.18
C ILE A 26 18.14 -19.41 4.28
N MET A 27 18.48 -18.96 5.50
CA MET A 27 19.52 -17.94 5.71
C MET A 27 20.94 -18.51 5.73
N SER A 28 21.12 -19.80 6.02
CA SER A 28 22.42 -20.49 6.05
C SER A 28 22.78 -21.21 4.76
N LEU A 29 21.84 -21.35 3.82
CA LEU A 29 22.13 -21.63 2.43
C LEU A 29 22.98 -20.50 1.85
N SER A 30 24.29 -20.63 2.03
CA SER A 30 25.29 -19.91 1.26
C SER A 30 24.91 -20.02 -0.20
N THR A 31 24.91 -18.88 -0.90
CA THR A 31 24.71 -18.77 -2.34
C THR A 31 25.85 -19.50 -3.07
N GLU A 32 25.83 -20.83 -3.04
CA GLU A 32 26.57 -21.63 -4.00
C GLU A 32 26.02 -21.27 -5.37
N SER A 33 26.89 -20.71 -6.19
CA SER A 33 26.57 -20.19 -7.51
C SER A 33 25.85 -21.27 -8.31
N ALA A 34 24.58 -21.00 -8.63
CA ALA A 34 23.82 -21.87 -9.51
C ALA A 34 24.61 -22.10 -10.80
N PRO A 35 24.69 -23.33 -11.33
CA PRO A 35 25.33 -23.58 -12.61
C PRO A 35 24.63 -22.74 -13.68
N GLU A 36 25.45 -22.02 -14.44
CA GLU A 36 25.06 -21.10 -15.50
C GLU A 36 24.13 -21.81 -16.51
N VAL A 37 22.83 -21.59 -16.36
CA VAL A 37 21.83 -22.06 -17.32
C VAL A 37 22.03 -21.25 -18.60
N THR A 38 22.59 -21.89 -19.61
CA THR A 38 22.85 -21.29 -20.93
C THR A 38 21.51 -20.97 -21.60
N ALA A 39 21.06 -19.71 -21.50
CA ALA A 39 19.87 -19.24 -22.18
C ALA A 39 20.06 -19.25 -23.70
N PRO A 40 19.03 -19.62 -24.50
CA PRO A 40 19.12 -19.59 -25.96
C PRO A 40 19.29 -18.15 -26.49
N PRO A 41 20.03 -17.96 -27.60
CA PRO A 41 20.44 -16.63 -28.06
C PRO A 41 19.25 -15.79 -28.55
N ARG A 42 18.84 -14.80 -27.75
CA ARG A 42 17.93 -13.72 -28.19
C ARG A 42 18.70 -12.74 -29.08
N ARG A 43 18.38 -12.72 -30.37
CA ARG A 43 18.91 -11.74 -31.34
C ARG A 43 18.30 -10.36 -31.08
N HIS A 44 18.92 -9.57 -30.21
CA HIS A 44 18.65 -8.14 -30.12
C HIS A 44 19.51 -7.39 -31.15
N ARG A 45 18.84 -6.74 -32.11
CA ARG A 45 19.46 -5.76 -33.00
C ARG A 45 19.75 -4.50 -32.18
N TRP A 46 21.03 -4.17 -32.05
CA TRP A 46 21.50 -2.93 -31.45
C TRP A 46 21.35 -1.78 -32.45
N LEU A 47 20.74 -0.69 -32.00
CA LEU A 47 20.95 0.66 -32.53
C LEU A 47 21.63 1.47 -31.41
N PRO A 48 22.73 2.19 -31.68
CA PRO A 48 23.34 3.05 -30.68
C PRO A 48 22.58 4.39 -30.62
N ALA A 49 22.16 4.79 -29.42
CA ALA A 49 21.67 6.15 -29.17
C ALA A 49 22.47 6.78 -28.03
N LEU A 50 22.85 8.03 -28.28
CA LEU A 50 23.83 8.84 -27.58
C LEU A 50 23.38 9.29 -26.19
N ALA A 51 24.37 9.51 -25.33
CA ALA A 51 24.25 10.17 -24.05
C ALA A 51 23.70 11.60 -24.18
N ALA A 52 22.80 11.97 -23.27
CA ALA A 52 22.49 13.35 -22.94
C ALA A 52 22.36 13.48 -21.42
N ALA A 53 23.39 14.07 -20.82
CA ALA A 53 23.36 14.57 -19.45
C ALA A 53 22.46 15.81 -19.40
N ALA A 54 21.50 15.83 -18.48
CA ALA A 54 20.72 17.02 -18.16
C ALA A 54 21.02 17.43 -16.72
N SER A 55 21.88 18.43 -16.60
CA SER A 55 22.18 19.16 -15.37
C SER A 55 20.97 19.99 -14.97
N VAL A 56 20.48 19.85 -13.73
CA VAL A 56 19.62 20.87 -13.11
C VAL A 56 20.47 21.62 -12.10
N ALA A 57 20.89 22.81 -12.50
CA ALA A 57 21.38 23.84 -11.60
C ALA A 57 20.16 24.57 -11.02
N ALA A 58 19.97 24.50 -9.70
CA ALA A 58 19.10 25.40 -8.98
C ALA A 58 19.92 26.13 -7.91
N VAL A 59 19.95 27.45 -8.06
CA VAL A 59 20.62 28.42 -7.21
C VAL A 59 19.90 28.50 -5.87
N VAL A 60 20.57 28.15 -4.77
CA VAL A 60 20.15 28.57 -3.42
C VAL A 60 21.04 29.74 -3.03
N GLY A 61 20.44 30.93 -3.03
CA GLY A 61 21.04 32.14 -2.48
C GLY A 61 21.14 32.02 -0.96
N GLY A 62 22.33 32.30 -0.43
CA GLY A 62 22.56 32.37 1.00
C GLY A 62 21.98 33.64 1.62
N VAL A 63 21.43 33.50 2.81
CA VAL A 63 21.51 34.51 3.87
C VAL A 63 22.04 33.83 5.11
N VAL A 64 23.27 34.18 5.46
CA VAL A 64 23.89 33.88 6.75
C VAL A 64 23.26 34.82 7.78
N TRP A 65 22.56 34.27 8.76
CA TRP A 65 22.21 35.00 9.99
C TRP A 65 22.82 34.26 11.19
N LEU A 66 23.98 34.76 11.65
CA LEU A 66 24.55 34.42 12.94
C LEU A 66 23.84 35.26 14.00
N GLY A 67 22.92 34.63 14.73
CA GLY A 67 22.31 35.15 15.95
C GLY A 67 22.73 34.28 17.14
N GLU A 68 23.56 34.84 17.99
CA GLU A 68 24.08 34.27 19.23
C GLU A 68 22.93 34.08 20.24
N GLN A 69 22.44 32.85 20.39
CA GLN A 69 21.36 32.53 21.33
C GLN A 69 21.95 32.08 22.68
N LYS A 70 21.84 32.99 23.66
CA LYS A 70 21.98 32.72 25.08
C LYS A 70 21.12 31.52 25.48
N GLN A 71 21.72 30.63 26.28
CA GLN A 71 21.06 29.64 27.12
C GLN A 71 19.83 30.26 27.80
N GLN A 72 18.64 29.96 27.29
CA GLN A 72 17.37 30.21 27.95
C GLN A 72 16.94 28.89 28.60
N ASP A 73 16.55 28.99 29.87
CA ASP A 73 15.94 27.90 30.62
C ASP A 73 14.85 27.24 29.78
N ARG A 74 15.01 25.94 29.51
CA ARG A 74 14.06 25.11 28.77
C ARG A 74 12.79 25.00 29.60
N ILE A 75 11.83 25.89 29.32
CA ILE A 75 10.43 25.68 29.68
C ILE A 75 9.98 24.48 28.85
N GLU A 76 9.65 23.36 29.52
CA GLU A 76 9.01 22.23 28.85
C GLU A 76 7.77 22.74 28.13
N PRO A 77 7.66 22.57 26.80
CA PRO A 77 6.45 22.93 26.09
C PRO A 77 5.29 22.14 26.72
N ALA A 78 4.21 22.85 27.06
CA ALA A 78 2.97 22.19 27.42
C ALA A 78 2.55 21.28 26.25
N PRO A 79 2.07 20.05 26.51
CA PRO A 79 1.70 19.13 25.45
C PRO A 79 0.67 19.79 24.55
N ALA A 80 0.88 19.71 23.22
CA ALA A 80 -0.11 20.12 22.25
C ALA A 80 -1.44 19.40 22.58
N PRO A 81 -2.59 20.07 22.45
CA PRO A 81 -3.87 19.39 22.64
C PRO A 81 -3.90 18.22 21.66
N ALA A 82 -3.97 17.00 22.18
CA ALA A 82 -4.17 15.81 21.38
C ALA A 82 -5.40 16.07 20.51
N GLY A 83 -5.21 16.14 19.18
CA GLY A 83 -6.32 16.33 18.27
C GLY A 83 -7.36 15.23 18.48
N SER A 84 -8.62 15.53 18.20
CA SER A 84 -9.68 14.53 18.27
C SER A 84 -9.59 13.63 17.04
N GLY A 85 -9.43 12.32 17.24
CA GLY A 85 -9.38 11.39 16.12
C GLY A 85 -8.84 10.02 16.48
N ASP A 86 -8.78 9.17 15.46
CA ASP A 86 -8.35 7.78 15.46
C ASP A 86 -7.26 7.50 14.40
N ARG A 87 -6.87 8.53 13.63
CA ARG A 87 -5.70 8.53 12.74
C ARG A 87 -4.61 9.40 13.34
N ALA A 88 -3.36 9.19 12.91
CA ALA A 88 -2.25 10.06 13.24
C ALA A 88 -1.46 10.46 12.00
N VAL A 89 -0.96 11.69 11.98
CA VAL A 89 -0.13 12.25 10.91
C VAL A 89 1.14 12.86 11.49
N LEU A 90 2.19 12.91 10.68
CA LEU A 90 3.49 13.51 11.04
C LEU A 90 3.53 14.99 10.65
N GLU A 91 3.75 15.88 11.61
CA GLU A 91 3.90 17.33 11.38
C GLU A 91 5.38 17.76 11.18
N GLN A 92 6.18 16.91 10.54
CA GLN A 92 7.60 17.18 10.34
C GLN A 92 7.92 17.45 8.86
N SER A 93 8.50 18.63 8.59
CA SER A 93 8.97 19.00 7.26
C SER A 93 10.10 18.06 6.77
N GLY A 94 10.19 17.84 5.47
CA GLY A 94 11.25 17.02 4.86
C GLY A 94 10.92 15.54 4.76
N TRP A 95 9.70 15.14 5.12
CA TRP A 95 9.12 13.83 4.85
C TRP A 95 8.11 13.93 3.71
N THR A 96 8.05 12.90 2.87
CA THR A 96 7.10 12.80 1.77
C THR A 96 6.15 11.64 2.04
N VAL A 97 4.84 11.84 1.84
CA VAL A 97 3.86 10.74 1.91
C VAL A 97 4.13 9.77 0.77
N GLY A 98 4.40 8.51 1.11
CA GLY A 98 4.65 7.44 0.14
C GLY A 98 3.39 6.65 -0.23
N ASN A 99 2.58 6.31 0.77
CA ASN A 99 1.31 5.60 0.61
C ASN A 99 0.27 6.11 1.61
N VAL A 100 -1.00 6.07 1.21
CA VAL A 100 -2.13 6.28 2.11
C VAL A 100 -3.29 5.38 1.71
N ASP A 101 -3.84 4.67 2.69
CA ASP A 101 -5.07 3.89 2.58
C ASP A 101 -5.94 4.13 3.83
N ASP A 102 -7.25 4.21 3.66
CA ASP A 102 -8.20 4.49 4.75
C ASP A 102 -9.55 3.79 4.54
N ASP A 103 -9.63 2.51 4.92
CA ASP A 103 -10.86 1.71 4.86
C ASP A 103 -11.49 1.58 6.26
N PRO A 104 -12.72 2.07 6.48
CA PRO A 104 -13.37 2.00 7.78
C PRO A 104 -13.69 0.57 8.27
N ARG A 105 -13.58 -0.45 7.40
CA ARG A 105 -13.87 -1.85 7.72
C ARG A 105 -12.63 -2.60 8.19
N TRP A 106 -11.44 -2.20 7.73
CA TRP A 106 -10.20 -2.94 7.95
C TRP A 106 -9.10 -2.08 8.60
N GLY A 107 -9.33 -0.78 8.74
CA GLY A 107 -8.31 0.18 9.12
C GLY A 107 -7.58 0.74 7.92
N GLY A 108 -6.41 1.30 8.17
CA GLY A 108 -5.63 1.96 7.13
C GLY A 108 -4.22 2.26 7.57
N GLU A 109 -3.51 2.96 6.70
CA GLU A 109 -2.11 3.30 6.87
C GLU A 109 -1.79 4.62 6.17
N ILE A 110 -0.87 5.37 6.75
CA ILE A 110 -0.10 6.38 6.04
C ILE A 110 1.40 6.10 6.23
N SER A 111 2.16 6.15 5.15
CA SER A 111 3.62 6.02 5.19
C SER A 111 4.31 7.29 4.71
N TYR A 112 5.45 7.58 5.32
CA TYR A 112 6.30 8.72 5.05
C TYR A 112 7.71 8.25 4.74
N GLN A 113 8.40 8.96 3.84
CA GLN A 113 9.79 8.68 3.46
C GLN A 113 10.68 9.91 3.57
N GLN A 114 11.91 9.71 4.03
CA GLN A 114 12.98 10.71 4.06
C GLN A 114 14.34 10.04 3.78
N GLY A 115 14.74 10.01 2.51
CA GLY A 115 15.96 9.30 2.10
C GLY A 115 15.83 7.80 2.35
N ASP A 116 16.74 7.23 3.13
CA ASP A 116 16.72 5.81 3.53
C ASP A 116 15.87 5.53 4.78
N ARG A 117 15.07 6.52 5.22
CA ARG A 117 14.21 6.42 6.41
C ARG A 117 12.76 6.32 6.00
N ASP A 118 12.04 5.45 6.69
CA ASP A 118 10.61 5.25 6.52
C ASP A 118 9.89 5.35 7.86
N LEU A 119 8.70 5.94 7.87
CA LEU A 119 7.77 5.94 9.00
C LEU A 119 6.41 5.49 8.49
N SER A 120 5.83 4.45 9.08
CA SER A 120 4.49 3.96 8.76
C SER A 120 3.60 4.04 9.99
N ILE A 121 2.39 4.56 9.82
CA ILE A 121 1.39 4.71 10.88
C ILE A 121 0.16 3.94 10.43
N HIS A 122 -0.16 2.86 11.13
CA HIS A 122 -1.36 2.07 10.91
C HIS A 122 -2.42 2.40 11.96
N TRP A 123 -3.67 2.55 11.53
CA TRP A 123 -4.83 2.49 12.42
C TRP A 123 -5.54 1.17 12.19
N ARG A 124 -5.30 0.22 13.09
CA ARG A 124 -5.82 -1.15 13.03
C ARG A 124 -7.09 -1.28 13.83
N LEU A 125 -7.94 -2.25 13.52
CA LEU A 125 -9.17 -2.46 14.27
C LEU A 125 -8.85 -2.76 15.75
N ALA A 126 -9.64 -2.20 16.66
CA ALA A 126 -9.48 -2.42 18.10
C ALA A 126 -9.46 -3.92 18.48
N ALA A 127 -10.22 -4.74 17.76
CA ALA A 127 -10.31 -6.18 17.97
C ALA A 127 -8.99 -6.92 17.72
N GLU A 128 -8.06 -6.33 16.97
CA GLU A 128 -6.77 -6.94 16.61
C GLU A 128 -5.66 -6.59 17.59
N TYR A 129 -5.89 -5.66 18.54
CA TYR A 129 -4.86 -5.15 19.43
C TYR A 129 -4.10 -6.24 20.19
N ASP A 130 -4.82 -7.17 20.83
CA ASP A 130 -4.19 -8.22 21.64
C ASP A 130 -3.34 -9.15 20.78
N ASP A 131 -3.79 -9.45 19.56
CA ASP A 131 -3.05 -10.30 18.61
C ASP A 131 -1.77 -9.61 18.13
N TYR A 132 -1.81 -8.31 17.82
CA TYR A 132 -0.61 -7.56 17.44
C TYR A 132 0.37 -7.39 18.61
N VAL A 133 -0.11 -7.13 19.82
CA VAL A 133 0.74 -7.07 21.01
C VAL A 133 1.38 -8.42 21.30
N ALA A 134 0.65 -9.52 21.14
CA ALA A 134 1.19 -10.87 21.30
C ALA A 134 2.26 -11.16 20.26
N ASP A 135 2.01 -10.87 18.98
CA ASP A 135 2.98 -11.02 17.88
C ASP A 135 4.28 -10.26 18.16
N ARG A 136 4.21 -9.00 18.62
CA ARG A 136 5.43 -8.23 18.94
C ARG A 136 6.13 -8.68 20.21
N SER A 137 5.40 -9.28 21.15
CA SER A 137 6.00 -9.84 22.36
C SER A 137 6.90 -11.05 22.06
N ASP A 138 6.71 -11.73 20.92
CA ASP A 138 7.62 -12.80 20.48
C ASP A 138 9.01 -12.26 20.05
N ILE A 139 9.13 -10.96 19.76
CA ILE A 139 10.41 -10.30 19.42
C ILE A 139 11.23 -10.00 20.68
N GLY A 140 10.56 -9.63 21.78
CA GLY A 140 11.23 -9.26 23.02
C GLY A 140 10.32 -8.59 24.05
N THR A 141 10.91 -8.22 25.18
CA THR A 141 10.20 -7.44 26.23
C THR A 141 10.03 -6.00 25.76
N PRO A 142 8.79 -5.45 25.74
CA PRO A 142 8.59 -4.08 25.34
C PRO A 142 9.14 -3.09 26.35
N GLU A 143 9.52 -1.92 25.86
CA GLU A 143 9.72 -0.73 26.68
C GLU A 143 8.44 0.11 26.70
N GLN A 144 8.22 0.84 27.79
CA GLN A 144 7.12 1.80 27.87
C GLN A 144 7.53 3.14 27.26
N VAL A 145 6.67 3.70 26.42
CA VAL A 145 6.85 5.00 25.78
C VAL A 145 5.52 5.76 25.75
N ASP A 146 5.53 7.09 25.79
CA ASP A 146 4.32 7.86 25.49
C ASP A 146 4.11 7.92 23.97
N LEU A 147 2.89 7.66 23.51
CA LEU A 147 2.48 7.91 22.13
C LEU A 147 1.13 8.60 22.15
N LEU A 148 1.12 9.88 21.78
CA LEU A 148 -0.08 10.71 21.70
C LEU A 148 -0.85 10.70 23.04
N GLY A 149 -0.11 10.90 24.15
CA GLY A 149 -0.64 11.02 25.51
C GLY A 149 -1.08 9.71 26.15
N LYS A 150 -0.60 8.55 25.64
CA LYS A 150 -0.89 7.23 26.21
C LYS A 150 0.40 6.45 26.41
N GLU A 151 0.50 5.82 27.58
CA GLU A 151 1.52 4.80 27.83
C GLU A 151 1.31 3.63 26.86
N SER A 152 2.31 3.41 26.02
CA SER A 152 2.32 2.53 24.86
C SER A 152 3.54 1.60 24.92
N LYS A 153 3.49 0.50 24.16
CA LYS A 153 4.53 -0.52 24.17
C LYS A 153 5.41 -0.37 22.94
N MET A 154 6.73 -0.28 23.13
CA MET A 154 7.72 -0.19 22.06
C MET A 154 8.57 -1.46 21.99
N TRP A 155 8.83 -1.95 20.78
CA TRP A 155 9.77 -3.03 20.50
C TRP A 155 10.79 -2.58 19.47
N ALA A 156 11.99 -3.16 19.53
CA ALA A 156 13.04 -2.99 18.53
C ALA A 156 13.24 -4.32 17.77
N TYR A 157 13.08 -4.30 16.45
CA TYR A 157 13.46 -5.42 15.59
C TYR A 157 14.98 -5.52 15.46
N ASN A 158 15.64 -4.37 15.39
CA ASN A 158 17.08 -4.21 15.42
C ASN A 158 17.41 -2.76 15.82
N ALA A 159 18.70 -2.37 15.79
CA ALA A 159 19.15 -1.03 16.20
C ALA A 159 18.58 0.14 15.35
N THR A 160 17.95 -0.16 14.21
CA THR A 160 17.45 0.84 13.25
C THR A 160 16.00 0.62 12.80
N ASP A 161 15.26 -0.28 13.46
CA ASP A 161 13.88 -0.64 13.13
C ASP A 161 13.08 -0.86 14.41
N HIS A 162 12.10 0.00 14.64
CA HIS A 162 11.38 0.12 15.89
C HIS A 162 9.89 0.24 15.63
N THR A 163 9.08 -0.27 16.55
CA THR A 163 7.62 -0.23 16.46
C THR A 163 7.01 0.11 17.81
N VAL A 164 5.97 0.95 17.82
CA VAL A 164 5.16 1.26 18.99
C VAL A 164 3.71 0.89 18.71
N ILE A 165 3.09 0.18 19.64
CA ILE A 165 1.64 -0.06 19.64
C ILE A 165 1.01 0.73 20.78
N ARG A 166 0.15 1.69 20.41
CA ARG A 166 -0.68 2.47 21.33
C ARG A 166 -1.83 1.61 21.84
N PRO A 167 -2.28 1.72 23.11
CA PRO A 167 -3.51 1.05 23.54
C PRO A 167 -4.73 1.51 22.73
N VAL A 168 -5.73 0.62 22.62
CA VAL A 168 -7.01 0.87 21.94
C VAL A 168 -7.69 2.13 22.45
N GLU A 169 -8.19 2.96 21.54
CA GLU A 169 -9.08 4.08 21.83
C GLU A 169 -10.15 4.19 20.75
N GLY A 170 -11.42 4.07 21.15
CA GLY A 170 -12.53 4.03 20.19
C GLY A 170 -12.54 2.74 19.38
N ALA A 171 -12.59 2.86 18.05
CA ALA A 171 -12.68 1.74 17.12
C ALA A 171 -11.32 1.18 16.68
N TYR A 172 -10.23 1.88 16.99
CA TYR A 172 -8.90 1.57 16.46
C TYR A 172 -7.81 1.51 17.54
N THR A 173 -6.69 0.91 17.15
CA THR A 173 -5.40 0.99 17.81
C THR A 173 -4.38 1.54 16.81
N LEU A 174 -3.42 2.34 17.30
CA LEU A 174 -2.34 2.84 16.45
C LEU A 174 -1.11 1.96 16.57
N GLU A 175 -0.52 1.60 15.44
CA GLU A 175 0.83 1.05 15.36
C GLU A 175 1.69 2.02 14.54
N VAL A 176 2.79 2.49 15.13
CA VAL A 176 3.78 3.31 14.43
C VAL A 176 5.05 2.50 14.27
N ARG A 177 5.60 2.44 13.06
CA ARG A 177 6.87 1.75 12.78
C ARG A 177 7.83 2.69 12.06
N GLY A 178 9.06 2.77 12.54
CA GLY A 178 10.13 3.53 11.92
C GLY A 178 11.30 2.63 11.54
N SER A 179 11.80 2.79 10.32
CA SER A 179 12.95 2.05 9.77
C SER A 179 14.04 3.01 9.28
N GLY A 180 15.30 2.56 9.29
CA GLY A 180 16.46 3.34 8.83
C GLY A 180 16.93 4.42 9.81
N MET A 181 16.49 4.35 11.07
CA MET A 181 16.81 5.36 12.09
C MET A 181 17.00 4.70 13.46
N ASP A 182 17.93 5.24 14.26
CA ASP A 182 18.12 4.77 15.62
C ASP A 182 16.92 5.08 16.52
N GLU A 183 16.91 4.47 17.72
CA GLU A 183 15.82 4.62 18.67
C GLU A 183 15.56 6.09 19.06
N SER A 184 16.62 6.88 19.21
CA SER A 184 16.50 8.28 19.61
C SER A 184 15.82 9.11 18.52
N ALA A 185 16.18 8.88 17.26
CA ALA A 185 15.56 9.54 16.12
C ALA A 185 14.09 9.08 15.95
N PHE A 186 13.81 7.80 16.16
CA PHE A 186 12.44 7.28 16.11
C PHE A 186 11.54 7.91 17.18
N ARG A 187 12.01 7.96 18.44
CA ARG A 187 11.26 8.61 19.53
C ARG A 187 10.98 10.09 19.26
N ALA A 188 11.93 10.80 18.67
CA ALA A 188 11.72 12.19 18.28
C ALA A 188 10.61 12.36 17.23
N LEU A 189 10.43 11.39 16.31
CA LEU A 189 9.29 11.42 15.39
C LEU A 189 7.95 11.16 16.08
N LEU A 190 7.92 10.31 17.11
CA LEU A 190 6.69 10.05 17.87
C LEU A 190 6.16 11.32 18.54
N ASP A 191 7.07 12.19 19.00
CA ASP A 191 6.75 13.49 19.59
C ASP A 191 6.16 14.49 18.57
N ASP A 192 6.46 14.30 17.28
CA ASP A 192 5.98 15.14 16.16
C ASP A 192 4.67 14.59 15.53
N LEU A 193 4.10 13.51 16.08
CA LEU A 193 2.82 13.00 15.63
C LEU A 193 1.66 13.77 16.24
N VAL A 194 0.60 13.94 15.45
CA VAL A 194 -0.68 14.51 15.91
C VAL A 194 -1.84 13.58 15.58
N LEU A 195 -2.79 13.47 16.50
CA LEU A 195 -4.06 12.78 16.24
C LEU A 195 -4.96 13.64 15.37
N VAL A 196 -5.59 13.04 14.36
CA VAL A 196 -6.52 13.71 13.45
C VAL A 196 -7.72 12.84 13.15
N ASP A 197 -8.84 13.47 12.79
CA ASP A 197 -9.97 12.79 12.16
C ASP A 197 -9.70 12.59 10.66
N ARG A 198 -10.68 12.03 9.94
CA ARG A 198 -10.55 11.80 8.48
C ARG A 198 -10.37 13.10 7.69
N ALA A 199 -10.98 14.21 8.12
CA ALA A 199 -10.82 15.49 7.43
C ALA A 199 -9.39 16.01 7.63
N GLY A 200 -8.87 15.97 8.87
CA GLY A 200 -7.49 16.33 9.18
C GLY A 200 -6.47 15.42 8.49
N LEU A 201 -6.76 14.13 8.32
CA LEU A 201 -5.93 13.24 7.49
C LEU A 201 -5.86 13.76 6.06
N GLN A 202 -6.99 14.05 5.41
CA GLN A 202 -7.02 14.57 4.04
C GLN A 202 -6.33 15.92 3.89
N ASP A 203 -6.45 16.80 4.88
CA ASP A 203 -5.77 18.10 4.88
C ASP A 203 -4.24 17.98 4.98
N ALA A 204 -3.74 16.88 5.55
CA ALA A 204 -2.31 16.58 5.66
C ALA A 204 -1.74 15.87 4.42
N LEU A 205 -2.59 15.44 3.48
CA LEU A 205 -2.14 14.74 2.28
C LEU A 205 -1.56 15.71 1.24
N PRO A 206 -0.65 15.24 0.38
CA PRO A 206 -0.13 16.06 -0.70
C PRO A 206 -1.23 16.34 -1.75
N ALA A 207 -1.04 17.37 -2.56
CA ALA A 207 -2.08 17.88 -3.47
C ALA A 207 -2.52 16.88 -4.56
N GLU A 208 -1.69 15.87 -4.83
CA GLU A 208 -2.00 14.76 -5.74
C GLU A 208 -2.94 13.70 -5.14
N ALA A 209 -3.16 13.69 -3.83
CA ALA A 209 -4.13 12.82 -3.21
C ALA A 209 -5.56 13.22 -3.59
N VAL A 210 -6.46 12.25 -3.60
CA VAL A 210 -7.87 12.46 -3.94
C VAL A 210 -8.69 12.55 -2.67
N THR A 211 -9.19 13.75 -2.39
CA THR A 211 -10.09 13.96 -1.23
C THR A 211 -11.49 13.40 -1.48
N ASP A 212 -12.24 13.14 -0.41
CA ASP A 212 -13.65 12.73 -0.47
C ASP A 212 -14.50 13.69 -1.32
N ALA A 213 -14.18 15.00 -1.33
CA ALA A 213 -14.90 16.02 -2.09
C ALA A 213 -14.60 15.96 -3.60
N GLU A 214 -13.37 15.65 -3.98
CA GLU A 214 -12.93 15.59 -5.38
C GLU A 214 -13.25 14.24 -6.04
N ARG A 215 -13.27 13.17 -5.24
CA ARG A 215 -13.37 11.79 -5.71
C ARG A 215 -14.50 11.55 -6.73
N PRO A 216 -15.75 12.03 -6.55
CA PRO A 216 -16.81 11.81 -7.53
C PRO A 216 -16.47 12.39 -8.93
N GLY A 217 -15.81 13.54 -8.98
CA GLY A 217 -15.38 14.17 -10.23
C GLY A 217 -14.26 13.37 -10.90
N VAL A 218 -13.26 12.96 -10.12
CA VAL A 218 -12.13 12.14 -10.61
C VAL A 218 -12.62 10.80 -11.17
N ILE A 219 -13.54 10.11 -10.47
CA ILE A 219 -14.16 8.87 -10.95
C ILE A 219 -14.89 9.10 -12.27
N ALA A 220 -15.68 10.18 -12.37
CA ALA A 220 -16.42 10.49 -13.59
C ALA A 220 -15.47 10.74 -14.79
N ASP A 221 -14.37 11.46 -14.56
CA ASP A 221 -13.36 11.73 -15.58
C ASP A 221 -12.63 10.46 -16.03
N MET A 222 -12.32 9.54 -15.10
CA MET A 222 -11.76 8.23 -15.44
C MET A 222 -12.74 7.39 -16.27
N LEU A 223 -14.00 7.28 -15.83
CA LEU A 223 -15.03 6.49 -16.52
C LEU A 223 -15.32 7.03 -17.93
N ALA A 224 -15.18 8.33 -18.17
CA ALA A 224 -15.31 8.92 -19.50
C ALA A 224 -14.23 8.47 -20.49
N GLN A 225 -13.11 7.94 -19.98
CA GLN A 225 -11.96 7.46 -20.76
C GLN A 225 -11.95 5.94 -20.95
N LEU A 226 -13.01 5.25 -20.50
CA LEU A 226 -13.12 3.79 -20.56
C LEU A 226 -14.30 3.36 -21.45
N PRO A 227 -14.18 2.26 -22.23
CA PRO A 227 -15.34 1.63 -22.82
C PRO A 227 -16.18 1.01 -21.69
N LEU A 228 -17.46 1.41 -21.59
CA LEU A 228 -18.36 0.90 -20.56
C LEU A 228 -19.37 -0.09 -21.15
N PRO A 229 -19.71 -1.18 -20.44
CA PRO A 229 -20.81 -2.06 -20.83
C PRO A 229 -22.12 -1.30 -20.98
N GLN A 230 -23.03 -1.80 -21.83
CA GLN A 230 -24.36 -1.21 -21.93
C GLN A 230 -25.09 -1.30 -20.59
N GLY A 231 -25.64 -0.18 -20.11
CA GLY A 231 -26.34 -0.12 -18.84
C GLY A 231 -25.44 -0.10 -17.61
N PHE A 232 -24.12 0.06 -17.78
CA PHE A 232 -23.19 0.25 -16.66
C PHE A 232 -23.62 1.43 -15.80
N ASP A 233 -23.86 1.16 -14.52
CA ASP A 233 -24.19 2.19 -13.54
C ASP A 233 -22.92 2.90 -13.08
N ARG A 234 -22.73 4.15 -13.52
CA ARG A 234 -21.55 4.94 -13.14
C ARG A 234 -21.50 5.26 -11.65
N ALA A 235 -22.65 5.24 -10.96
CA ALA A 235 -22.72 5.49 -9.53
C ALA A 235 -22.34 4.25 -8.70
N SER A 236 -22.20 3.07 -9.32
CA SER A 236 -21.90 1.82 -8.62
C SER A 236 -20.40 1.58 -8.42
N VAL A 237 -19.54 2.58 -8.60
CA VAL A 237 -18.10 2.46 -8.34
C VAL A 237 -17.83 2.95 -6.91
N PRO A 238 -17.87 2.08 -5.89
CA PRO A 238 -17.56 2.48 -4.53
C PRO A 238 -16.06 2.79 -4.42
N SER A 239 -15.69 3.87 -3.75
CA SER A 239 -14.30 4.11 -3.39
C SER A 239 -14.17 5.07 -2.22
N ASP A 240 -13.37 4.67 -1.25
CA ASP A 240 -12.81 5.43 -0.14
C ASP A 240 -11.32 5.76 -0.33
N ALA A 241 -10.75 5.34 -1.46
CA ALA A 241 -9.33 5.50 -1.76
C ALA A 241 -8.91 6.97 -1.80
N LEU A 242 -7.81 7.26 -1.10
CA LEU A 242 -7.15 8.56 -1.05
C LEU A 242 -5.98 8.65 -2.04
N ALA A 243 -5.27 7.55 -2.30
CA ALA A 243 -4.23 7.51 -3.31
C ALA A 243 -4.81 7.34 -4.73
N MET A 244 -4.28 8.11 -5.69
CA MET A 244 -4.68 8.05 -7.11
C MET A 244 -4.51 6.64 -7.70
N TYR A 245 -3.46 5.94 -7.29
CA TYR A 245 -3.21 4.54 -7.67
C TYR A 245 -4.39 3.63 -7.31
N HIS A 246 -4.75 3.60 -6.03
CA HIS A 246 -5.83 2.75 -5.50
C HIS A 246 -7.19 3.13 -6.09
N LEU A 247 -7.45 4.43 -6.31
CA LEU A 247 -8.66 4.89 -6.98
C LEU A 247 -8.72 4.40 -8.43
N THR A 248 -7.62 4.53 -9.16
CA THR A 248 -7.50 4.02 -10.54
C THR A 248 -7.73 2.52 -10.58
N ALA A 249 -7.13 1.78 -9.64
CA ALA A 249 -7.31 0.34 -9.52
C ALA A 249 -8.79 -0.03 -9.30
N ARG A 250 -9.46 0.64 -8.35
CA ARG A 250 -10.88 0.42 -8.07
C ARG A 250 -11.78 0.70 -9.28
N VAL A 251 -11.58 1.83 -9.97
CA VAL A 251 -12.39 2.22 -11.14
C VAL A 251 -12.19 1.22 -12.29
N THR A 252 -10.94 0.94 -12.64
CA THR A 252 -10.61 0.05 -13.76
C THR A 252 -10.92 -1.40 -13.45
N GLY A 253 -10.81 -1.83 -12.20
CA GLY A 253 -11.26 -3.13 -11.71
C GLY A 253 -12.76 -3.30 -11.88
N THR A 254 -13.56 -2.35 -11.39
CA THR A 254 -15.03 -2.38 -11.51
C THR A 254 -15.49 -2.47 -12.97
N VAL A 255 -14.88 -1.68 -13.87
CA VAL A 255 -15.20 -1.74 -15.31
C VAL A 255 -14.77 -3.07 -15.93
N THR A 256 -13.59 -3.58 -15.56
CA THR A 256 -13.10 -4.90 -16.01
C THR A 256 -14.03 -6.03 -15.53
N CYS A 257 -14.44 -6.02 -14.27
CA CYS A 257 -15.41 -6.96 -13.69
C CYS A 257 -16.70 -6.98 -14.52
N ALA A 258 -17.28 -5.81 -14.79
CA ALA A 258 -18.53 -5.72 -15.53
C ALA A 258 -18.42 -6.26 -16.97
N TRP A 259 -17.28 -6.07 -17.64
CA TRP A 259 -17.04 -6.67 -18.96
C TRP A 259 -16.83 -8.19 -18.90
N ILE A 260 -16.16 -8.71 -17.88
CA ILE A 260 -15.99 -10.16 -17.70
C ILE A 260 -17.35 -10.82 -17.40
N ASP A 261 -18.19 -10.18 -16.56
CA ASP A 261 -19.55 -10.63 -16.26
C ASP A 261 -20.41 -10.68 -17.52
N GLU A 262 -20.34 -9.63 -18.34
CA GLU A 262 -21.03 -9.56 -19.64
C GLU A 262 -20.54 -10.66 -20.59
N PHE A 263 -19.23 -10.88 -20.69
CA PHE A 263 -18.66 -11.95 -21.50
C PHE A 263 -19.14 -13.34 -21.03
N ALA A 264 -19.14 -13.58 -19.72
CA ALA A 264 -19.58 -14.85 -19.14
C ALA A 264 -21.07 -15.11 -19.40
N ARG A 265 -21.92 -14.08 -19.23
CA ARG A 265 -23.35 -14.12 -19.54
C ARG A 265 -23.59 -14.39 -21.03
N ALA A 266 -23.00 -13.60 -21.91
CA ALA A 266 -23.14 -13.75 -23.36
C ALA A 266 -22.70 -15.13 -23.84
N LYS A 267 -21.59 -15.66 -23.29
CA LYS A 267 -21.12 -17.01 -23.58
C LYS A 267 -22.10 -18.10 -23.15
N LYS A 268 -22.73 -17.95 -21.97
CA LYS A 268 -23.75 -18.87 -21.47
C LYS A 268 -25.00 -18.87 -22.37
N ASP A 269 -25.38 -17.69 -22.86
CA ASP A 269 -26.59 -17.49 -23.66
C ASP A 269 -26.37 -17.79 -25.16
N GLY A 270 -25.12 -18.01 -25.60
CA GLY A 270 -24.77 -18.17 -27.01
C GLY A 270 -24.83 -16.86 -27.81
N ASP A 271 -24.77 -15.71 -27.12
CA ASP A 271 -24.75 -14.38 -27.73
C ASP A 271 -23.33 -14.04 -28.22
N SER A 272 -23.08 -14.31 -29.50
CA SER A 272 -21.79 -14.02 -30.13
C SER A 272 -21.48 -12.52 -30.19
N ALA A 273 -22.50 -11.66 -30.27
CA ALA A 273 -22.29 -10.22 -30.35
C ALA A 273 -21.86 -9.65 -28.99
N GLY A 274 -22.51 -10.06 -27.90
CA GLY A 274 -22.12 -9.71 -26.54
C GLY A 274 -20.72 -10.21 -26.19
N MET A 275 -20.37 -11.44 -26.58
CA MET A 275 -19.01 -11.96 -26.41
C MET A 275 -17.97 -11.11 -27.13
N GLN A 276 -18.21 -10.77 -28.40
CA GLN A 276 -17.28 -9.96 -29.20
C GLN A 276 -17.13 -8.56 -28.61
N ALA A 277 -18.23 -7.93 -28.19
CA ALA A 277 -18.20 -6.60 -27.59
C ALA A 277 -17.31 -6.54 -26.33
N ALA A 278 -17.45 -7.52 -25.44
CA ALA A 278 -16.61 -7.61 -24.24
C ALA A 278 -15.14 -7.89 -24.58
N GLN A 279 -14.87 -8.76 -25.57
CA GLN A 279 -13.52 -9.02 -26.05
C GLN A 279 -12.85 -7.78 -26.63
N ASP A 280 -13.56 -7.02 -27.46
CA ASP A 280 -13.03 -5.79 -28.08
C ASP A 280 -12.76 -4.71 -27.02
N ALA A 281 -13.70 -4.54 -26.08
CA ALA A 281 -13.54 -3.59 -24.99
C ALA A 281 -12.31 -3.90 -24.13
N LEU A 282 -12.17 -5.15 -23.66
CA LEU A 282 -11.03 -5.57 -22.84
C LEU A 282 -9.73 -5.61 -23.65
N ALA A 283 -9.75 -5.96 -24.93
CA ALA A 283 -8.56 -5.90 -25.78
C ALA A 283 -7.97 -4.48 -25.89
N SER A 284 -8.81 -3.44 -25.72
CA SER A 284 -8.38 -2.04 -25.71
C SER A 284 -7.74 -1.59 -24.38
N SER A 285 -7.69 -2.43 -23.35
CA SER A 285 -7.23 -2.08 -21.99
C SER A 285 -5.82 -1.46 -21.94
N ARG A 286 -4.93 -1.88 -22.84
CA ARG A 286 -3.56 -1.30 -22.94
C ARG A 286 -3.54 0.16 -23.37
N THR A 287 -4.66 0.67 -23.88
CA THR A 287 -4.81 2.06 -24.32
C THR A 287 -5.63 2.90 -23.36
N TRP A 288 -6.24 2.30 -22.35
CA TRP A 288 -7.03 3.01 -21.34
C TRP A 288 -6.13 3.99 -20.60
N ALA A 289 -6.48 5.27 -20.67
CA ALA A 289 -5.68 6.33 -20.09
C ALA A 289 -5.46 6.16 -18.57
N PRO A 290 -6.47 5.77 -17.76
CA PRO A 290 -6.25 5.51 -16.33
C PRO A 290 -5.19 4.42 -16.08
N LEU A 291 -5.24 3.27 -16.77
CA LEU A 291 -4.24 2.20 -16.58
C LEU A 291 -2.83 2.61 -17.01
N LYS A 292 -2.70 3.37 -18.10
CA LYS A 292 -1.39 3.89 -18.53
C LYS A 292 -0.79 4.87 -17.54
N ALA A 293 -1.63 5.62 -16.81
CA ALA A 293 -1.15 6.59 -15.83
C ALA A 293 -0.43 5.92 -14.65
N ILE A 294 -0.77 4.66 -14.36
CA ILE A 294 -0.22 3.89 -13.23
C ILE A 294 0.62 2.68 -13.68
N VAL A 295 1.04 2.62 -14.95
CA VAL A 295 1.76 1.44 -15.49
C VAL A 295 3.12 1.23 -14.84
N ASP A 296 3.77 2.33 -14.43
CA ASP A 296 5.08 2.31 -13.77
C ASP A 296 4.94 2.27 -12.23
N GLU A 297 3.70 2.25 -11.72
CA GLU A 297 3.37 2.27 -10.30
C GLU A 297 2.75 0.90 -9.93
N GLY A 298 3.58 -0.09 -9.60
CA GLY A 298 3.10 -1.44 -9.26
C GLY A 298 2.51 -2.23 -10.45
N ASP A 299 1.80 -3.32 -10.15
CA ASP A 299 1.46 -4.35 -11.16
C ASP A 299 -0.02 -4.39 -11.57
N TRP A 300 -0.86 -3.48 -11.08
CA TRP A 300 -2.31 -3.52 -11.32
C TRP A 300 -2.68 -3.52 -12.81
N SER A 301 -2.00 -2.71 -13.63
CA SER A 301 -2.25 -2.67 -15.07
C SER A 301 -2.01 -4.02 -15.75
N GLU A 302 -0.97 -4.75 -15.33
CA GLU A 302 -0.68 -6.10 -15.84
C GLU A 302 -1.77 -7.10 -15.43
N VAL A 303 -2.27 -7.01 -14.18
CA VAL A 303 -3.40 -7.85 -13.71
C VAL A 303 -4.62 -7.69 -14.62
N VAL A 304 -5.00 -6.45 -14.94
CA VAL A 304 -6.13 -6.19 -15.86
C VAL A 304 -5.84 -6.73 -17.26
N TRP A 305 -4.62 -6.57 -17.76
CA TRP A 305 -4.23 -7.03 -19.10
C TRP A 305 -4.18 -8.55 -19.22
N ASP A 306 -3.82 -9.26 -18.16
CA ASP A 306 -3.84 -10.72 -18.09
C ASP A 306 -5.26 -11.27 -18.10
N PHE A 307 -6.18 -10.66 -17.35
CA PHE A 307 -7.60 -11.00 -17.42
C PHE A 307 -8.19 -10.70 -18.81
N ALA A 308 -7.88 -9.54 -19.38
CA ALA A 308 -8.29 -9.19 -20.74
C ALA A 308 -7.78 -10.19 -21.78
N ALA A 309 -6.53 -10.65 -21.66
CA ALA A 309 -5.94 -11.64 -22.55
C ALA A 309 -6.62 -13.02 -22.45
N GLN A 310 -7.09 -13.40 -21.25
CA GLN A 310 -7.88 -14.62 -21.06
C GLN A 310 -9.24 -14.52 -21.75
N VAL A 311 -9.95 -13.40 -21.60
CA VAL A 311 -11.22 -13.14 -22.30
C VAL A 311 -11.04 -13.12 -23.82
N GLY A 312 -9.96 -12.51 -24.32
CA GLY A 312 -9.60 -12.53 -25.74
C GLY A 312 -9.39 -13.95 -26.31
N ARG A 313 -8.99 -14.92 -25.47
CA ARG A 313 -8.91 -16.35 -25.83
C ARG A 313 -10.23 -17.11 -25.68
N GLY A 314 -11.32 -16.39 -25.45
CA GLY A 314 -12.65 -16.96 -25.25
C GLY A 314 -12.85 -17.62 -23.88
N LYS A 315 -11.99 -17.34 -22.88
CA LYS A 315 -12.05 -17.93 -21.55
C LYS A 315 -12.65 -16.93 -20.56
N VAL A 316 -13.57 -17.40 -19.70
CA VAL A 316 -13.91 -16.67 -18.48
C VAL A 316 -12.76 -16.92 -17.51
N PRO A 317 -12.03 -15.89 -17.07
CA PRO A 317 -10.92 -16.09 -16.14
C PRO A 317 -11.42 -16.69 -14.83
N LEU A 318 -10.61 -17.56 -14.22
CA LEU A 318 -10.88 -18.02 -12.86
C LEU A 318 -10.48 -16.94 -11.87
N GLU A 319 -11.18 -16.86 -10.73
CA GLU A 319 -10.82 -16.00 -9.59
C GLU A 319 -10.74 -14.49 -9.93
N TYR A 320 -11.34 -14.06 -11.06
CA TYR A 320 -11.31 -12.64 -11.42
C TYR A 320 -12.07 -11.78 -10.41
N ARG A 321 -13.03 -12.36 -9.68
CA ARG A 321 -13.79 -11.63 -8.66
C ARG A 321 -12.89 -11.26 -7.50
N GLU A 322 -12.15 -12.22 -6.99
CA GLU A 322 -11.19 -12.02 -5.92
C GLU A 322 -10.02 -11.15 -6.39
N GLY A 323 -9.47 -11.45 -7.56
CA GLY A 323 -8.30 -10.74 -8.11
C GLY A 323 -8.57 -9.28 -8.50
N LEU A 324 -9.80 -8.95 -8.89
CA LEU A 324 -10.19 -7.57 -9.22
C LEU A 324 -10.97 -6.86 -8.11
N GLY A 325 -11.33 -7.57 -7.03
CA GLY A 325 -12.21 -7.07 -5.98
C GLY A 325 -13.63 -6.77 -6.48
N CYS A 326 -14.18 -7.64 -7.33
CA CYS A 326 -15.58 -7.55 -7.77
C CYS A 326 -16.52 -7.96 -6.62
N ASP A 327 -17.64 -7.25 -6.50
CA ASP A 327 -18.76 -7.62 -5.62
C ASP A 327 -19.64 -8.75 -6.19
#